data_AF-K1RP16-F1
#
_entry.id   AF-K1RP16-F1
#
_cell.length_a   1.000
_cell.length_b   1.000
_cell.length_c   1.000
_cell.angle_alpha   90.00
_cell.angle_beta   90.00
_cell.angle_gamma   90.00
#
_symmetry.space_group_name_H-M   'P 1'
#
loop_
_entity.id
_entity.type
_entity.pdbx_description
1 polymer ?
#
loop_
_entity_poly.entity_id
_entity_poly.type
_entity_poly.pdbx_seq_one_letter_code
_entity_poly.pdbx_strand_id
1 'polypeptide(L)' 'GANGHIAIGTPDVAAAVADLEGRGFQFNKESAKYKADGTLNAIYLADEICGFAVHLVGNK' A
#
# COMPACT_ATOMS: atom_id res chain seq x y z
N GLY A 1 5.31 3.36 11.16
CA GLY A 1 5.05 4.68 11.71
C GLY A 1 5.24 4.71 13.19
N ALA A 2 5.02 5.85 13.81
CA ALA A 2 5.29 6.10 15.23
C ALA A 2 4.65 5.05 16.17
N ASN A 3 3.45 4.58 15.82
CA ASN A 3 2.67 3.59 16.56
C ASN A 3 2.68 2.19 15.93
N GLY A 4 3.55 1.93 14.94
CA GLY A 4 3.62 0.66 14.21
C GLY A 4 3.05 0.74 12.78
N HIS A 5 2.48 -0.37 12.29
CA HIS A 5 1.88 -0.43 10.96
C HIS A 5 0.57 -1.23 10.91
N ILE A 6 -0.31 -0.83 9.99
CA ILE A 6 -1.58 -1.51 9.68
C ILE A 6 -1.47 -2.06 8.26
N ALA A 7 -1.64 -3.37 8.12
CA ALA A 7 -1.64 -4.08 6.85
C ALA A 7 -3.08 -4.32 6.38
N ILE A 8 -3.40 -3.92 5.16
CA ILE A 8 -4.69 -4.18 4.53
C ILE A 8 -4.49 -5.15 3.37
N GLY A 9 -5.05 -6.36 3.51
CA GLY A 9 -5.04 -7.37 2.45
C GLY A 9 -5.97 -7.01 1.30
N THR A 10 -5.50 -7.13 0.06
CA THR A 10 -6.29 -6.90 -1.16
C THR A 10 -6.01 -7.98 -2.20
N PRO A 11 -7.02 -8.47 -2.94
CA PRO A 11 -6.80 -9.39 -4.04
C PRO A 11 -6.04 -8.76 -5.22
N ASP A 12 -6.13 -7.43 -5.38
CA ASP A 12 -5.42 -6.68 -6.42
C ASP A 12 -4.88 -5.37 -5.82
N VAL A 13 -3.56 -5.31 -5.64
CA VAL A 13 -2.89 -4.14 -5.06
C VAL A 13 -2.87 -2.98 -6.04
N ALA A 14 -2.67 -3.23 -7.34
CA ALA A 14 -2.58 -2.17 -8.34
C ALA A 14 -3.93 -1.48 -8.52
N ALA A 15 -5.02 -2.24 -8.59
CA ALA A 15 -6.37 -1.67 -8.65
C ALA A 15 -6.72 -0.86 -7.39
N ALA A 16 -6.35 -1.36 -6.21
CA ALA A 16 -6.57 -0.66 -4.94
C ALA A 16 -5.77 0.65 -4.84
N VAL A 17 -4.53 0.68 -5.35
CA VAL A 17 -3.73 1.91 -5.46
C VAL A 17 -4.45 2.93 -6.34
N ALA A 18 -4.89 2.53 -7.54
CA ALA A 18 -5.54 3.44 -8.48
C ALA A 18 -6.85 4.04 -7.91
N ASP A 19 -7.66 3.23 -7.22
CA ASP A 19 -8.88 3.72 -6.54
C ASP A 19 -8.54 4.73 -5.42
N LEU A 20 -7.56 4.42 -4.58
CA LEU A 20 -7.18 5.29 -3.46
C LEU A 20 -6.48 6.58 -3.94
N GLU A 21 -5.65 6.52 -4.98
CA GLU A 21 -5.10 7.71 -5.64
C GLU A 21 -6.22 8.60 -6.21
N GLY A 22 -7.25 8.00 -6.82
CA GLY A 22 -8.45 8.71 -7.26
C GLY A 22 -9.24 9.38 -6.13
N ARG A 23 -9.09 8.90 -4.89
CA ARG A 23 -9.67 9.49 -3.67
C ARG A 23 -8.74 10.47 -2.95
N GLY A 24 -7.56 10.74 -3.51
CA GLY A 24 -6.61 11.72 -2.99
C GLY A 24 -5.56 11.16 -2.02
N PHE A 25 -5.46 9.84 -1.87
CA PHE A 25 -4.34 9.23 -1.14
C PHE A 25 -3.09 9.20 -2.00
N GLN A 26 -1.92 9.31 -1.36
CA GLN A 26 -0.63 9.20 -2.03
C GLN A 26 0.12 7.98 -1.50
N PHE A 27 0.92 7.36 -2.38
CA PHE A 27 1.74 6.21 -2.03
C PHE A 27 3.22 6.52 -2.11
N ASN A 28 4.00 5.93 -1.20
CA ASN A 28 5.45 5.94 -1.28
C ASN A 28 5.89 4.92 -2.35
N LYS A 29 6.21 5.41 -3.55
CA LYS A 29 6.60 4.57 -4.69
C LYS A 29 7.91 3.79 -4.45
N GLU A 30 8.79 4.30 -3.60
CA GLU A 30 10.04 3.60 -3.24
C GLU A 30 9.78 2.36 -2.37
N SER A 31 8.61 2.31 -1.70
CA SER A 31 8.22 1.17 -0.87
C SER A 31 7.60 0.01 -1.66
N ALA A 32 7.37 0.19 -2.97
CA ALA A 32 6.70 -0.78 -3.81
C ALA A 32 7.49 -2.10 -3.88
N LYS A 33 6.81 -3.21 -3.56
CA LYS A 33 7.35 -4.56 -3.68
C LYS A 33 6.59 -5.32 -4.75
N TYR A 34 7.32 -5.94 -5.66
CA TYR A 34 6.76 -6.70 -6.77
C TYR A 34 7.04 -8.20 -6.57
N LYS A 35 6.13 -9.03 -7.07
CA LYS A 35 6.36 -10.48 -7.23
C LYS A 35 7.34 -10.72 -8.38
N ALA A 36 7.80 -11.96 -8.52
CA ALA A 36 8.74 -12.35 -9.57
C ALA A 36 8.21 -12.12 -11.00
N ASP A 37 6.88 -12.13 -11.17
CA ASP A 37 6.21 -11.87 -12.44
C ASP A 37 5.97 -10.37 -12.74
N GLY A 38 6.43 -9.47 -11.85
CA GLY A 38 6.22 -8.03 -11.97
C GLY A 38 4.90 -7.52 -11.39
N THR A 39 4.05 -8.38 -10.82
CA THR A 39 2.81 -7.97 -10.15
C THR A 39 3.11 -7.18 -8.87
N LEU A 40 2.47 -6.02 -8.67
CA LEU A 40 2.59 -5.25 -7.43
C LEU A 40 2.01 -6.06 -6.26
N ASN A 41 2.83 -6.31 -5.25
CA ASN A 41 2.47 -7.14 -4.09
C ASN A 41 2.28 -6.34 -2.81
N ALA A 42 2.99 -5.24 -2.62
CA ALA A 42 2.80 -4.40 -1.43
C ALA A 42 3.27 -2.98 -1.69
N ILE A 43 2.62 -2.01 -1.04
CA ILE A 43 3.01 -0.59 -1.10
C ILE A 43 2.44 0.16 0.09
N TYR A 44 3.22 1.09 0.65
CA TYR A 44 2.82 1.96 1.76
C TYR A 44 2.21 3.27 1.25
N LEU A 45 1.25 3.81 2.01
CA LEU A 45 0.87 5.21 1.89
C LEU A 45 2.07 6.12 2.18
N ALA A 46 2.08 7.30 1.56
CA ALA A 46 3.11 8.31 1.78
C ALA A 46 3.05 8.87 3.21
N ASP A 47 1.83 9.12 3.69
CA ASP A 47 1.56 9.65 5.02
C ASP A 47 1.18 8.56 6.02
N GLU A 48 1.42 8.85 7.29
CA GLU A 48 0.88 8.09 8.41
C GLU A 48 -0.55 8.52 8.72
N ILE A 49 -1.39 7.58 9.16
CA ILE A 49 -2.74 7.86 9.65
C ILE A 49 -2.75 7.64 11.16
N CYS A 50 -3.00 8.70 11.93
CA CYS A 50 -2.98 8.68 13.40
C CYS A 50 -1.69 8.05 13.99
N GLY A 51 -0.55 8.27 13.34
CA GLY A 51 0.76 7.73 13.73
C GLY A 51 1.02 6.28 13.29
N PHE A 52 0.14 5.65 12.51
CA PHE A 52 0.37 4.33 11.93
C PHE A 52 0.81 4.46 10.47
N ALA A 53 1.85 3.73 10.09
CA ALA A 53 2.12 3.52 8.68
C ALA A 53 1.10 2.53 8.13
N VAL A 54 0.46 2.84 7.01
CA VAL A 54 -0.55 1.98 6.40
C VAL A 54 0.00 1.44 5.08
N HIS A 55 -0.12 0.14 4.86
CA HIS A 55 0.20 -0.46 3.56
C HIS A 55 -0.91 -1.36 3.04
N LEU A 56 -0.93 -1.48 1.72
CA LEU A 56 -1.65 -2.52 1.01
C LEU A 56 -0.73 -3.72 0.81
N VAL A 57 -1.28 -4.92 0.90
CA VAL A 57 -0.56 -6.16 0.62
C VAL A 57 -1.46 -7.14 -0.14
N GLY A 58 -0.89 -7.80 -1.15
CA GLY A 58 -1.56 -8.82 -1.93
C GLY A 58 -1.93 -10.00 -1.05
N ASN A 59 -3.13 -10.54 -1.26
CA ASN A 59 -3.52 -11.79 -0.62
C ASN A 59 -2.57 -12.94 -1.03
N LYS A 60 -2.43 -13.92 -0.13
CA LYS A 60 -1.69 -15.17 -0.39
C LYS A 60 -2.42 -16.04 -1.40
#